data_AF-A0A855XAC2-F1
#
_entry.id   AF-A0A855XAC2-F1
#
_cell.length_a   1.000
_cell.length_b   1.000
_cell.length_c   1.000
_cell.angle_alpha   90.00
_cell.angle_beta   90.00
_cell.angle_gamma   90.00
#
_symmetry.space_group_name_H-M   'P 1'
#
loop_
_entity.id
_entity.type
_entity.pdbx_description
1 polymer ?
#
loop_
_entity_poly.entity_id
_entity_poly.type
_entity_poly.pdbx_seq_one_letter_code
_entity_poly.pdbx_strand_id
1 'polypeptide(L)'
;MSKYYLLAIMLIVARVALSDPAQLDSMKVPLLRGPYLGQKPPGPVPVKFAPGFVSTDSAHEFSCAFAPDGKTFYFARGTGAGNVKEIMVTRLTESGWTFPVSALPDFPGESFEPRVTLDGKQVFFMGFEPKPGQGMPPIDMYCADRSGDKIENVRALGQPFNPMNSMYVSFTNDGSIYTTDPRTEKANIAKSRLVDGSYQPYENLGAPINTENREIYPFVAPDESYLIFNSGPAIPGQAPQDLVVSFRQPDGKWGTPHVIALGMRAGSPTVSPDGKYLFFTSGEQRKGDIYWVDFEVVRKAAKSASK
;
A
#
# COMPACT_ATOMS: atom_id res chain seq x y z
N MET A 1 4.53 -42.00 -4.17
CA MET A 1 4.94 -40.68 -3.63
C MET A 1 4.40 -39.62 -4.56
N SER A 2 3.42 -38.83 -4.10
CA SER A 2 2.63 -37.95 -4.98
C SER A 2 3.42 -36.68 -5.33
N LYS A 3 3.17 -36.11 -6.52
CA LYS A 3 3.82 -34.90 -7.07
C LYS A 3 3.81 -33.70 -6.11
N TYR A 4 2.92 -33.69 -5.12
CA TYR A 4 2.82 -32.67 -4.07
C TYR A 4 3.98 -32.68 -3.07
N TYR A 5 4.59 -33.85 -2.80
CA TYR A 5 5.76 -33.95 -1.91
C TYR A 5 7.02 -33.35 -2.55
N LEU A 6 7.19 -33.52 -3.86
CA LEU A 6 8.32 -32.94 -4.61
C LEU A 6 8.20 -31.41 -4.74
N LEU A 7 6.98 -30.88 -4.90
CA LEU A 7 6.75 -29.43 -4.99
C LEU A 7 6.95 -28.72 -3.64
N ALA A 8 6.50 -29.33 -2.54
CA ALA A 8 6.71 -28.82 -1.19
C ALA A 8 8.21 -28.84 -0.80
N ILE A 9 8.94 -29.90 -1.18
CA ILE A 9 10.39 -29.97 -0.97
C ILE A 9 11.12 -28.94 -1.85
N MET A 10 10.70 -28.70 -3.10
CA MET A 10 11.29 -27.63 -3.92
C MET A 10 11.04 -26.23 -3.36
N LEU A 11 9.86 -25.96 -2.79
CA LEU A 11 9.55 -24.66 -2.16
C LEU A 11 10.32 -24.45 -0.85
N ILE A 12 10.54 -25.51 -0.07
CA ILE A 12 11.37 -25.45 1.15
C ILE A 12 12.85 -25.27 0.78
N VAL A 13 13.34 -25.97 -0.24
CA VAL A 13 14.72 -25.80 -0.73
C VAL A 13 14.92 -24.40 -1.34
N ALA A 14 13.93 -23.83 -2.03
CA ALA A 14 13.98 -22.44 -2.50
C ALA A 14 13.99 -21.42 -1.34
N ARG A 15 13.25 -21.68 -0.25
CA ARG A 15 13.25 -20.80 0.95
C ARG A 15 14.56 -20.83 1.73
N VAL A 16 15.24 -21.99 1.79
CA VAL A 16 16.57 -22.13 2.42
C VAL A 16 17.69 -21.63 1.49
N ALA A 17 17.53 -21.77 0.18
CA ALA A 17 18.47 -21.29 -0.84
C ALA A 17 18.64 -19.76 -0.84
N LEU A 18 17.56 -19.02 -0.57
CA LEU A 18 17.55 -17.55 -0.61
C LEU A 18 18.23 -16.88 0.60
N SER A 19 18.70 -17.64 1.58
CA SER A 19 19.50 -17.12 2.70
C SER A 19 21.01 -17.36 2.55
N ASP A 20 21.47 -18.04 1.48
CA ASP A 20 22.89 -18.24 1.20
C ASP A 20 23.40 -17.23 0.15
N PRO A 21 24.31 -16.30 0.52
CA PRO A 21 24.93 -15.35 -0.40
C PRO A 21 25.55 -16.01 -1.65
N ALA A 22 26.09 -17.22 -1.54
CA ALA A 22 26.74 -17.92 -2.64
C ALA A 22 25.74 -18.39 -3.71
N GLN A 23 24.51 -18.69 -3.34
CA GLN A 23 23.45 -19.06 -4.30
C GLN A 23 22.82 -17.82 -4.96
N LEU A 24 22.72 -16.69 -4.25
CA LEU A 24 22.31 -15.42 -4.84
C LEU A 24 23.28 -14.96 -5.94
N ASP A 25 24.59 -15.15 -5.77
CA ASP A 25 25.57 -14.88 -6.83
C ASP A 25 25.36 -15.77 -8.07
N SER A 26 24.95 -17.03 -7.88
CA SER A 26 24.66 -17.97 -8.98
C SER A 26 23.39 -17.62 -9.76
N MET A 27 22.43 -16.93 -9.13
CA MET A 27 21.16 -16.51 -9.73
C MET A 27 21.25 -15.14 -10.44
N LYS A 28 22.43 -14.50 -10.52
CA LYS A 28 22.63 -13.15 -11.09
C LYS A 28 21.67 -12.11 -10.52
N VAL A 29 21.39 -12.22 -9.23
CA VAL A 29 20.54 -11.28 -8.51
C VAL A 29 21.27 -9.95 -8.46
N PRO A 30 20.69 -8.83 -8.95
CA PRO A 30 21.32 -7.55 -8.78
C PRO A 30 21.48 -7.28 -7.28
N LEU A 31 22.71 -7.06 -6.84
CA LEU A 31 23.00 -6.69 -5.45
C LEU A 31 22.55 -5.25 -5.21
N LEU A 32 21.30 -5.08 -4.78
CA LEU A 32 20.70 -3.78 -4.53
C LEU A 32 21.12 -3.28 -3.14
N ARG A 33 21.64 -2.05 -3.06
CA ARG A 33 22.18 -1.46 -1.82
C ARG A 33 21.77 0.01 -1.66
N GLY A 34 21.71 0.47 -0.42
CA GLY A 34 21.36 1.85 -0.10
C GLY A 34 19.85 2.10 -0.06
N PRO A 35 19.42 3.37 0.12
CA PRO A 35 18.01 3.71 0.20
C PRO A 35 17.28 3.37 -1.11
N TYR A 36 15.97 3.10 -1.02
CA TYR A 36 15.11 2.85 -2.18
C TYR A 36 15.65 1.78 -3.14
N LEU A 37 16.13 0.66 -2.59
CA LEU A 37 16.65 -0.46 -3.36
C LEU A 37 17.82 -0.08 -4.28
N GLY A 38 18.56 0.99 -3.94
CA GLY A 38 19.67 1.50 -4.74
C GLY A 38 19.26 2.12 -6.07
N GLN A 39 17.96 2.31 -6.32
CA GLN A 39 17.49 2.97 -7.52
C GLN A 39 17.79 4.47 -7.43
N LYS A 40 18.29 5.05 -8.53
CA LYS A 40 18.48 6.51 -8.64
C LYS A 40 17.14 7.21 -8.37
N PRO A 41 17.09 8.20 -7.45
CA PRO A 41 15.89 8.98 -7.20
C PRO A 41 15.24 9.56 -8.47
N PRO A 42 13.90 9.54 -8.57
CA PRO A 42 13.18 10.11 -9.69
C PRO A 42 13.20 11.64 -9.64
N GLY A 43 12.99 12.24 -10.81
CA GLY A 43 12.69 13.67 -10.92
C GLY A 43 11.17 13.92 -10.96
N PRO A 44 10.71 14.96 -11.68
CA PRO A 44 9.28 15.31 -11.75
C PRO A 44 8.47 14.40 -12.69
N VAL A 45 9.13 13.50 -13.42
CA VAL A 45 8.47 12.52 -14.30
C VAL A 45 8.45 11.19 -13.55
N PRO A 46 7.28 10.57 -13.34
CA PRO A 46 7.22 9.27 -12.69
C PRO A 46 7.99 8.20 -13.44
N VAL A 47 8.64 7.31 -12.69
CA VAL A 47 9.33 6.13 -13.24
C VAL A 47 8.89 4.89 -12.49
N LYS A 48 9.03 3.72 -13.11
CA LYS A 48 8.75 2.42 -12.48
C LYS A 48 9.73 2.19 -11.32
N PHE A 49 9.24 1.67 -10.20
CA PHE A 49 10.04 1.41 -9.00
C PHE A 49 10.67 0.01 -9.06
N ALA A 50 11.99 -0.06 -8.84
CA ALA A 50 12.82 -1.25 -8.83
C ALA A 50 12.45 -2.29 -9.92
N PRO A 51 12.55 -1.93 -11.22
CA PRO A 51 12.17 -2.79 -12.32
C PRO A 51 12.99 -4.10 -12.32
N GLY A 52 12.33 -5.22 -12.54
CA GLY A 52 12.90 -6.56 -12.48
C GLY A 52 13.04 -7.13 -11.06
N PHE A 53 12.70 -6.36 -10.01
CA PHE A 53 12.80 -6.78 -8.61
C PHE A 53 11.46 -6.63 -7.87
N VAL A 54 10.97 -5.39 -7.76
CA VAL A 54 9.61 -5.10 -7.29
C VAL A 54 8.65 -5.18 -8.47
N SER A 55 8.86 -4.38 -9.50
CA SER A 55 7.99 -4.38 -10.67
C SER A 55 8.47 -5.37 -11.72
N THR A 56 7.69 -6.42 -12.00
CA THR A 56 8.14 -7.55 -12.83
C THR A 56 7.20 -7.82 -14.01
N ASP A 57 7.72 -8.33 -15.12
CA ASP A 57 6.91 -8.60 -16.33
C ASP A 57 5.95 -9.79 -16.16
N SER A 58 6.19 -10.65 -15.15
CA SER A 58 5.45 -11.89 -14.92
C SER A 58 4.31 -11.77 -13.92
N ALA A 59 4.18 -10.63 -13.25
CA ALA A 59 3.18 -10.40 -12.21
C ALA A 59 2.62 -8.98 -12.34
N HIS A 60 1.73 -8.61 -11.43
CA HIS A 60 1.35 -7.22 -11.25
C HIS A 60 1.51 -6.83 -9.80
N GLU A 61 2.10 -5.67 -9.60
CA GLU A 61 2.39 -5.11 -8.30
C GLU A 61 1.61 -3.82 -8.09
N PHE A 62 1.01 -3.71 -6.91
CA PHE A 62 0.15 -2.61 -6.57
C PHE A 62 0.14 -2.41 -5.07
N SER A 63 -0.09 -1.17 -4.65
CA SER A 63 -0.02 -0.74 -3.25
C SER A 63 1.29 -1.09 -2.55
N CYS A 64 1.89 -0.12 -1.89
CA CYS A 64 3.13 -0.36 -1.18
C CYS A 64 3.21 0.45 0.11
N ALA A 65 4.15 0.08 0.96
CA ALA A 65 4.50 0.82 2.13
C ALA A 65 5.97 0.56 2.50
N PHE A 66 6.72 1.62 2.72
CA PHE A 66 7.95 1.53 3.50
C PHE A 66 7.61 1.49 4.99
N ALA A 67 8.34 0.69 5.75
CA ALA A 67 8.39 0.88 7.20
C ALA A 67 9.05 2.24 7.51
N PRO A 68 8.74 2.86 8.67
CA PRO A 68 9.27 4.18 9.03
C PRO A 68 10.80 4.30 9.01
N ASP A 69 11.50 3.19 9.25
CA ASP A 69 12.97 3.11 9.21
C ASP A 69 13.56 3.18 7.78
N GLY A 70 12.74 3.06 6.74
CA GLY A 70 13.16 3.02 5.34
C GLY A 70 13.91 1.75 4.93
N LYS A 71 14.00 0.75 5.81
CA LYS A 71 14.76 -0.50 5.62
C LYS A 71 13.89 -1.71 5.31
N THR A 72 12.57 -1.58 5.40
CA THR A 72 11.63 -2.62 4.98
C THR A 72 10.64 -2.04 3.98
N PHE A 73 10.42 -2.76 2.88
CA PHE A 73 9.45 -2.38 1.85
C PHE A 73 8.46 -3.52 1.63
N TYR A 74 7.18 -3.21 1.81
CA TYR A 74 6.05 -4.10 1.57
C TYR A 74 5.32 -3.69 0.31
N PHE A 75 4.83 -4.66 -0.46
CA PHE A 75 3.98 -4.39 -1.62
C PHE A 75 3.04 -5.57 -1.88
N ALA A 76 1.87 -5.34 -2.46
CA ALA A 76 1.04 -6.44 -2.92
C ALA A 76 1.47 -6.88 -4.31
N ARG A 77 1.46 -8.19 -4.54
CA ARG A 77 1.73 -8.81 -5.83
C ARG A 77 0.65 -9.84 -6.13
N GLY A 78 0.05 -9.74 -7.30
CA GLY A 78 -0.84 -10.77 -7.81
C GLY A 78 -0.15 -11.63 -8.86
N THR A 79 -0.31 -12.95 -8.75
CA THR A 79 0.39 -13.92 -9.62
C THR A 79 -0.56 -14.91 -10.29
N GLY A 80 -0.11 -15.42 -11.45
CA GLY A 80 -0.82 -16.45 -12.21
C GLY A 80 -2.16 -16.01 -12.82
N ALA A 81 -2.81 -16.92 -13.53
CA ALA A 81 -4.09 -16.66 -14.21
C ALA A 81 -5.23 -16.30 -13.23
N GLY A 82 -5.16 -16.83 -12.01
CA GLY A 82 -6.13 -16.56 -10.94
C GLY A 82 -5.99 -15.18 -10.30
N ASN A 83 -4.86 -14.49 -10.52
CA ASN A 83 -4.52 -13.28 -9.78
C ASN A 83 -4.61 -13.51 -8.24
N VAL A 84 -3.87 -14.50 -7.75
CA VAL A 84 -3.79 -14.72 -6.30
C VAL A 84 -2.87 -13.65 -5.73
N LYS A 85 -3.40 -12.83 -4.81
CA LYS A 85 -2.69 -11.70 -4.20
C LYS A 85 -2.00 -12.09 -2.91
N GLU A 86 -0.75 -11.66 -2.80
CA GLU A 86 0.05 -11.82 -1.60
C GLU A 86 0.83 -10.53 -1.30
N ILE A 87 1.01 -10.23 -0.01
CA ILE A 87 1.92 -9.18 0.43
C ILE A 87 3.34 -9.73 0.39
N MET A 88 4.17 -9.11 -0.44
CA MET A 88 5.59 -9.35 -0.53
C MET A 88 6.35 -8.37 0.36
N VAL A 89 7.53 -8.79 0.81
CA VAL A 89 8.44 -7.97 1.62
C VAL A 89 9.89 -8.15 1.20
N THR A 90 10.62 -7.04 1.12
CA THR A 90 12.08 -6.99 0.95
C THR A 90 12.69 -6.13 2.04
N ARG A 91 13.91 -6.47 2.50
CA ARG A 91 14.57 -5.85 3.65
C ARG A 91 16.01 -5.48 3.34
N LEU A 92 16.43 -4.29 3.77
CA LEU A 92 17.82 -3.86 3.71
C LEU A 92 18.61 -4.49 4.86
N THR A 93 19.57 -5.35 4.50
CA THR A 93 20.55 -5.94 5.41
C THR A 93 21.94 -5.37 5.15
N GLU A 94 22.96 -5.81 5.88
CA GLU A 94 24.36 -5.43 5.63
C GLU A 94 24.86 -5.85 4.23
N SER A 95 24.36 -6.97 3.71
CA SER A 95 24.76 -7.46 2.38
C SER A 95 24.02 -6.73 1.25
N GLY A 96 22.84 -6.17 1.53
CA GLY A 96 21.97 -5.49 0.57
C GLY A 96 20.49 -5.81 0.82
N TRP A 97 19.64 -5.44 -0.13
CA TRP A 97 18.22 -5.79 -0.08
C TRP A 97 18.01 -7.28 -0.34
N THR A 98 17.27 -7.95 0.53
CA THR A 98 16.85 -9.35 0.33
C THR A 98 15.90 -9.44 -0.86
N PHE A 99 15.86 -10.57 -1.55
CA PHE A 99 14.80 -10.79 -2.51
C PHE A 99 13.40 -10.69 -1.88
N PRO A 100 12.38 -10.23 -2.65
CA PRO A 100 11.01 -10.21 -2.15
C PRO A 100 10.52 -11.62 -1.87
N VAL A 101 10.06 -11.83 -0.64
CA VAL A 101 9.41 -13.07 -0.19
C VAL A 101 8.03 -12.73 0.38
N SER A 102 7.17 -13.72 0.55
CA SER A 102 5.89 -13.52 1.26
C SER A 102 6.12 -12.94 2.66
N ALA A 103 5.37 -11.89 3.00
CA ALA A 103 5.33 -11.32 4.34
C ALA A 103 4.47 -12.14 5.30
N LEU A 104 3.56 -12.95 4.77
CA LEU A 104 2.52 -13.68 5.51
C LEU A 104 2.42 -15.12 4.97
N PRO A 105 3.50 -15.92 5.04
CA PRO A 105 3.57 -17.23 4.39
C PRO A 105 2.57 -18.26 4.93
N ASP A 106 2.04 -18.04 6.12
CA ASP A 106 1.10 -18.92 6.82
C ASP A 106 -0.34 -18.36 6.81
N PHE A 107 -0.60 -17.23 6.14
CA PHE A 107 -1.95 -16.69 6.03
C PHE A 107 -2.77 -17.53 5.03
N PRO A 108 -3.93 -18.08 5.42
CA PRO A 108 -4.66 -19.11 4.66
C PRO A 108 -5.39 -18.60 3.41
N GLY A 109 -5.21 -17.34 3.01
CA GLY A 109 -5.91 -16.73 1.90
C GLY A 109 -5.13 -15.59 1.24
N GLU A 110 -5.83 -14.64 0.63
CA GLU A 110 -5.19 -13.52 -0.04
C GLU A 110 -4.93 -12.36 0.90
N SER A 111 -3.79 -11.70 0.71
CA SER A 111 -3.40 -10.50 1.45
C SER A 111 -2.94 -9.42 0.48
N PHE A 112 -3.33 -8.17 0.72
CA PHE A 112 -3.01 -7.04 -0.16
C PHE A 112 -3.15 -5.69 0.55
N GLU A 113 -2.69 -4.64 -0.12
CA GLU A 113 -2.73 -3.25 0.35
C GLU A 113 -2.07 -3.00 1.73
N PRO A 114 -0.79 -3.39 1.90
CA PRO A 114 -0.08 -3.28 3.18
C PRO A 114 0.11 -1.83 3.61
N ARG A 115 0.04 -1.59 4.92
CA ARG A 115 0.32 -0.29 5.57
C ARG A 115 1.02 -0.48 6.89
N VAL A 116 2.12 0.23 7.10
CA VAL A 116 2.88 0.16 8.36
C VAL A 116 2.49 1.34 9.23
N THR A 117 2.28 1.10 10.52
CA THR A 117 2.05 2.17 11.51
C THR A 117 3.27 3.09 11.62
N LEU A 118 3.06 4.34 12.02
CA LEU A 118 4.14 5.33 12.12
C LEU A 118 5.22 4.96 13.14
N ASP A 119 4.88 4.16 14.15
CA ASP A 119 5.84 3.61 15.11
C ASP A 119 6.55 2.34 14.62
N GLY A 120 6.18 1.83 13.45
CA GLY A 120 6.78 0.65 12.81
C GLY A 120 6.44 -0.68 13.48
N LYS A 121 5.50 -0.71 14.43
CA LYS A 121 5.18 -1.90 15.24
C LYS A 121 4.06 -2.76 14.67
N GLN A 122 3.27 -2.26 13.74
CA GLN A 122 2.14 -3.01 13.18
C GLN A 122 2.04 -2.85 11.67
N VAL A 123 1.56 -3.91 11.02
CA VAL A 123 1.20 -3.91 9.60
C VAL A 123 -0.30 -4.15 9.49
N PHE A 124 -1.00 -3.18 8.93
CA PHE A 124 -2.40 -3.25 8.55
C PHE A 124 -2.48 -3.70 7.09
N PHE A 125 -3.47 -4.51 6.75
CA PHE A 125 -3.68 -4.96 5.39
C PHE A 125 -5.12 -5.38 5.15
N MET A 126 -5.50 -5.48 3.88
CA MET A 126 -6.75 -6.08 3.46
C MET A 126 -6.52 -7.54 3.08
N GLY A 127 -7.47 -8.40 3.38
CA GLY A 127 -7.37 -9.80 3.02
C GLY A 127 -8.67 -10.55 3.19
N PHE A 128 -8.66 -11.83 2.86
CA PHE A 128 -9.77 -12.72 3.12
C PHE A 128 -9.28 -14.16 3.25
N GLU A 129 -9.97 -14.94 4.07
CA GLU A 129 -9.69 -16.37 4.27
C GLU A 129 -10.80 -17.22 3.66
N PRO A 130 -10.54 -17.96 2.56
CA PRO A 130 -11.50 -18.90 2.00
C PRO A 130 -11.83 -20.01 2.99
N LYS A 131 -13.13 -20.26 3.23
CA LYS A 131 -13.58 -21.39 4.06
C LYS A 131 -14.14 -22.52 3.17
N PRO A 132 -13.67 -23.77 3.31
CA PRO A 132 -14.19 -24.88 2.53
C PRO A 132 -15.72 -25.02 2.63
N GLY A 133 -16.38 -25.18 1.48
CA GLY A 133 -17.84 -25.32 1.41
C GLY A 133 -18.63 -24.03 1.65
N GLN A 134 -17.96 -22.88 1.79
CA GLN A 134 -18.60 -21.56 1.85
C GLN A 134 -18.33 -20.76 0.58
N GLY A 135 -19.18 -19.76 0.31
CA GLY A 135 -18.95 -18.80 -0.75
C GLY A 135 -17.73 -17.92 -0.49
N MET A 136 -17.45 -16.98 -1.40
CA MET A 136 -16.35 -16.03 -1.22
C MET A 136 -16.57 -15.25 0.10
N PRO A 137 -15.63 -15.29 1.05
CA PRO A 137 -15.72 -14.51 2.27
C PRO A 137 -15.72 -13.00 1.96
N PRO A 138 -16.28 -12.15 2.85
CA PRO A 138 -16.05 -10.72 2.76
C PRO A 138 -14.55 -10.45 2.89
N ILE A 139 -14.08 -9.40 2.22
CA ILE A 139 -12.75 -8.86 2.46
C ILE A 139 -12.78 -8.13 3.81
N ASP A 140 -11.76 -8.33 4.62
CA ASP A 140 -11.62 -7.75 5.94
C ASP A 140 -10.32 -6.96 6.04
N MET A 141 -10.30 -5.99 6.94
CA MET A 141 -9.06 -5.39 7.44
C MET A 141 -8.47 -6.27 8.54
N TYR A 142 -7.18 -6.54 8.40
CA TYR A 142 -6.36 -7.26 9.35
C TYR A 142 -5.27 -6.35 9.90
N CYS A 143 -4.77 -6.71 11.07
CA CYS A 143 -3.57 -6.16 11.66
C CYS A 143 -2.67 -7.31 12.13
N ALA A 144 -1.36 -7.13 12.01
CA ALA A 144 -0.36 -8.03 12.51
C ALA A 144 0.75 -7.25 13.21
N ASP A 145 1.34 -7.84 14.24
CA ASP A 145 2.44 -7.24 14.97
C ASP A 145 3.75 -7.45 14.19
N ARG A 146 4.58 -6.40 14.15
CA ARG A 146 5.91 -6.41 13.53
C ARG A 146 6.97 -6.38 14.61
N SER A 147 7.77 -7.45 14.66
CA SER A 147 8.88 -7.61 15.60
C SER A 147 10.16 -7.94 14.84
N GLY A 148 10.98 -6.92 14.58
CA GLY A 148 12.12 -7.01 13.67
C GLY A 148 11.65 -7.44 12.27
N ASP A 149 12.11 -8.61 11.84
CA ASP A 149 11.79 -9.16 10.51
C ASP A 149 10.50 -9.99 10.48
N LYS A 150 9.90 -10.29 11.64
CA LYS A 150 8.74 -11.15 11.74
C LYS A 150 7.44 -10.36 11.70
N ILE A 151 6.45 -10.95 11.04
CA ILE A 151 5.05 -10.57 11.15
C ILE A 151 4.35 -11.69 11.90
N GLU A 152 3.70 -11.36 13.02
CA GLU A 152 3.08 -12.34 13.92
C GLU A 152 1.75 -11.80 14.46
N ASN A 153 1.00 -12.65 15.18
CA ASN A 153 -0.28 -12.28 15.80
C ASN A 153 -1.30 -11.63 14.84
N VAL A 154 -1.40 -12.20 13.63
CA VAL A 154 -2.35 -11.77 12.61
C VAL A 154 -3.77 -11.90 13.13
N ARG A 155 -4.55 -10.81 13.07
CA ARG A 155 -5.93 -10.76 13.56
C ARG A 155 -6.79 -9.82 12.71
N ALA A 156 -8.06 -10.19 12.52
CA ALA A 156 -9.06 -9.30 11.94
C ALA A 156 -9.39 -8.18 12.93
N LEU A 157 -9.60 -6.94 12.45
CA LEU A 157 -9.79 -5.76 13.31
C LEU A 157 -11.21 -5.63 13.91
N GLY A 158 -12.20 -6.34 13.38
CA GLY A 158 -13.59 -6.21 13.86
C GLY A 158 -14.19 -4.84 13.54
N GLN A 159 -15.23 -4.42 14.27
CA GLN A 159 -15.85 -3.10 14.08
C GLN A 159 -14.92 -1.97 14.57
N PRO A 160 -14.88 -0.80 13.91
CA PRO A 160 -15.73 -0.39 12.78
C PRO A 160 -15.27 -0.87 11.39
N PHE A 161 -14.19 -1.66 11.30
CA PHE A 161 -13.55 -2.03 10.03
C PHE A 161 -14.23 -3.18 9.28
N ASN A 162 -14.73 -4.19 9.98
CA ASN A 162 -15.14 -5.48 9.40
C ASN A 162 -16.61 -5.83 9.73
N PRO A 163 -17.34 -6.52 8.84
CA PRO A 163 -16.93 -6.90 7.48
C PRO A 163 -16.93 -5.69 6.51
N MET A 164 -15.86 -5.59 5.71
CA MET A 164 -15.42 -4.45 4.86
C MET A 164 -16.21 -3.12 4.95
N ASN A 165 -16.03 -2.39 6.04
CA ASN A 165 -16.40 -0.99 6.22
C ASN A 165 -15.19 -0.05 6.16
N SER A 166 -14.01 -0.58 5.82
CA SER A 166 -12.80 0.20 5.52
C SER A 166 -12.06 -0.39 4.33
N MET A 167 -11.47 0.48 3.50
CA MET A 167 -10.46 0.11 2.52
C MET A 167 -9.34 1.13 2.55
N TYR A 168 -8.09 0.65 2.59
CA TYR A 168 -6.88 1.48 2.51
C TYR A 168 -6.76 2.49 3.66
N VAL A 169 -5.83 2.27 4.60
CA VAL A 169 -5.68 3.14 5.78
C VAL A 169 -4.42 4.00 5.72
N SER A 170 -4.48 5.23 6.19
CA SER A 170 -3.30 6.04 6.50
C SER A 170 -3.39 6.60 7.91
N PHE A 171 -2.24 6.90 8.52
CA PHE A 171 -2.13 7.18 9.95
C PHE A 171 -1.69 8.61 10.20
N THR A 172 -2.18 9.17 11.30
CA THR A 172 -1.77 10.48 11.82
C THR A 172 -0.95 10.31 13.11
N ASN A 173 -0.26 11.37 13.54
CA ASN A 173 0.59 11.38 14.73
C ASN A 173 -0.19 11.09 16.02
N ASP A 174 -1.49 11.42 16.07
CA ASP A 174 -2.35 11.12 17.22
C ASP A 174 -2.89 9.67 17.20
N GLY A 175 -2.52 8.87 16.20
CA GLY A 175 -2.95 7.49 16.01
C GLY A 175 -4.28 7.34 15.27
N SER A 176 -4.99 8.44 14.96
CA SER A 176 -6.18 8.42 14.11
C SER A 176 -5.84 7.92 12.72
N ILE A 177 -6.85 7.35 12.05
CA ILE A 177 -6.75 6.86 10.68
C ILE A 177 -7.64 7.62 9.72
N TYR A 178 -7.19 7.70 8.48
CA TYR A 178 -7.99 8.07 7.32
C TYR A 178 -8.17 6.83 6.45
N THR A 179 -9.41 6.57 6.03
CA THR A 179 -9.79 5.35 5.30
C THR A 179 -10.83 5.64 4.24
N THR A 180 -10.98 4.74 3.28
CA THR A 180 -12.16 4.73 2.41
C THR A 180 -13.29 4.04 3.15
N ASP A 181 -14.44 4.69 3.28
CA ASP A 181 -15.69 4.12 3.78
C ASP A 181 -16.57 3.67 2.59
N PRO A 182 -16.63 2.35 2.29
CA PRO A 182 -17.43 1.82 1.19
C PRO A 182 -18.92 1.74 1.49
N ARG A 183 -19.37 2.08 2.72
CA ARG A 183 -20.80 2.04 3.08
C ARG A 183 -21.62 3.14 2.42
N THR A 184 -20.96 4.19 1.94
CA THR A 184 -21.63 5.28 1.22
C THR A 184 -21.84 4.88 -0.24
N GLU A 185 -22.89 5.39 -0.88
CA GLU A 185 -23.28 4.99 -2.25
C GLU A 185 -22.15 5.13 -3.28
N LYS A 186 -21.25 6.09 -3.07
CA LYS A 186 -20.12 6.39 -3.96
C LYS A 186 -18.74 6.03 -3.38
N ALA A 187 -18.69 5.47 -2.16
CA ALA A 187 -17.52 5.49 -1.29
C ALA A 187 -17.02 6.91 -0.98
N ASN A 188 -16.67 7.17 0.28
CA ASN A 188 -16.16 8.46 0.73
C ASN A 188 -14.90 8.25 1.55
N ILE A 189 -14.10 9.30 1.73
CA ILE A 189 -13.04 9.30 2.73
C ILE A 189 -13.64 9.60 4.09
N ALA A 190 -13.22 8.83 5.10
CA ALA A 190 -13.59 9.06 6.48
C ALA A 190 -12.38 9.03 7.41
N LYS A 191 -12.52 9.70 8.56
CA LYS A 191 -11.58 9.66 9.68
C LYS A 191 -12.13 8.77 10.79
N SER A 192 -11.29 7.96 11.42
CA SER A 192 -11.60 7.35 12.72
C SER A 192 -10.54 7.77 13.72
N ARG A 193 -10.99 8.42 14.79
CA ARG A 193 -10.12 8.85 15.89
C ARG A 193 -9.73 7.66 16.74
N LEU A 194 -8.47 7.65 17.20
CA LEU A 194 -8.03 6.71 18.23
C LEU A 194 -8.27 7.33 19.60
N VAL A 195 -9.16 6.75 20.41
CA VAL A 195 -9.48 7.21 21.76
C VAL A 195 -9.37 6.02 22.70
N ASP A 196 -8.54 6.13 23.74
CA ASP A 196 -8.30 5.08 24.73
C ASP A 196 -8.00 3.69 24.12
N GLY A 197 -7.17 3.69 23.07
CA GLY A 197 -6.78 2.46 22.35
C GLY A 197 -7.85 1.88 21.41
N SER A 198 -8.99 2.56 21.24
CA SER A 198 -10.10 2.12 20.40
C SER A 198 -10.43 3.11 19.29
N TYR A 199 -10.58 2.59 18.07
CA TYR A 199 -11.01 3.36 16.90
C TYR A 199 -12.50 3.69 16.99
N GLN A 200 -12.81 4.98 16.90
CA GLN A 200 -14.17 5.50 16.97
C GLN A 200 -14.94 5.30 15.64
N PRO A 201 -16.28 5.42 15.63
CA PRO A 201 -17.05 5.39 14.38
C PRO A 201 -16.53 6.39 13.33
N TYR A 202 -16.65 6.04 12.06
CA TYR A 202 -16.15 6.86 10.96
C TYR A 202 -16.85 8.22 10.86
N GLU A 203 -16.04 9.27 10.83
CA GLU A 203 -16.40 10.66 10.60
C GLU A 203 -16.21 10.97 9.11
N ASN A 204 -17.31 11.22 8.40
CA ASN A 204 -17.25 11.65 7.01
C ASN A 204 -16.59 13.05 6.93
N LEU A 205 -15.61 13.23 6.04
CA LEU A 205 -14.87 14.49 5.94
C LEU A 205 -15.67 15.65 5.34
N GLY A 206 -16.80 15.37 4.68
CA GLY A 206 -17.63 16.39 4.00
C GLY A 206 -16.88 17.15 2.90
N ALA A 207 -17.50 18.22 2.40
CA ALA A 207 -16.86 19.12 1.46
C ALA A 207 -15.69 19.89 2.12
N PRO A 208 -14.60 20.20 1.39
CA PRO A 208 -14.43 19.97 -0.05
C PRO A 208 -13.80 18.61 -0.40
N ILE A 209 -13.60 17.71 0.57
CA ILE A 209 -12.95 16.42 0.33
C ILE A 209 -13.91 15.45 -0.35
N ASN A 210 -15.05 15.17 0.29
CA ASN A 210 -16.07 14.29 -0.26
C ASN A 210 -17.06 15.13 -1.09
N THR A 211 -17.15 14.84 -2.38
CA THR A 211 -17.95 15.60 -3.36
C THR A 211 -19.02 14.70 -3.98
N GLU A 212 -19.72 15.06 -5.06
CA GLU A 212 -20.55 14.09 -5.81
C GLU A 212 -19.75 12.93 -6.45
N ASN A 213 -18.43 13.08 -6.56
CA ASN A 213 -17.54 12.05 -7.08
C ASN A 213 -17.31 10.91 -6.07
N ARG A 214 -16.55 9.90 -6.54
CA ARG A 214 -16.04 8.82 -5.70
C ARG A 214 -14.66 9.21 -5.20
N GLU A 215 -14.48 9.24 -3.88
CA GLU A 215 -13.21 9.53 -3.23
C GLU A 215 -12.69 8.33 -2.43
N ILE A 216 -11.51 7.83 -2.80
CA ILE A 216 -10.96 6.58 -2.24
C ILE A 216 -9.44 6.65 -2.06
N TYR A 217 -8.90 5.66 -1.36
CA TYR A 217 -7.47 5.42 -1.17
C TYR A 217 -6.70 6.61 -0.57
N PRO A 218 -7.11 7.12 0.60
CA PRO A 218 -6.47 8.28 1.20
C PRO A 218 -5.06 7.96 1.70
N PHE A 219 -4.15 8.91 1.48
CA PHE A 219 -2.91 9.11 2.21
C PHE A 219 -2.95 10.46 2.91
N VAL A 220 -3.06 10.46 4.23
CA VAL A 220 -2.90 11.66 5.06
C VAL A 220 -1.44 11.80 5.50
N ALA A 221 -0.91 13.02 5.47
CA ALA A 221 0.35 13.32 6.14
C ALA A 221 0.22 13.07 7.65
N PRO A 222 1.24 12.58 8.36
CA PRO A 222 1.14 12.31 9.79
C PRO A 222 0.70 13.50 10.64
N ASP A 223 1.10 14.71 10.25
CA ASP A 223 0.72 15.98 10.88
C ASP A 223 -0.59 16.58 10.36
N GLU A 224 -1.32 15.84 9.51
CA GLU A 224 -2.51 16.27 8.80
C GLU A 224 -2.34 17.53 7.94
N SER A 225 -1.11 17.87 7.53
CA SER A 225 -0.84 19.06 6.71
C SER A 225 -1.36 18.94 5.26
N TYR A 226 -1.46 17.72 4.74
CA TYR A 226 -2.03 17.43 3.43
C TYR A 226 -2.70 16.05 3.38
N LEU A 227 -3.61 15.88 2.42
CA LEU A 227 -4.33 14.64 2.13
C LEU A 227 -4.27 14.39 0.62
N ILE A 228 -3.70 13.25 0.21
CA ILE A 228 -3.64 12.80 -1.19
C ILE A 228 -4.64 11.65 -1.36
N PHE A 229 -5.44 11.66 -2.42
CA PHE A 229 -6.44 10.62 -2.64
C PHE A 229 -6.84 10.53 -4.11
N ASN A 230 -7.52 9.44 -4.46
CA ASN A 230 -8.16 9.30 -5.75
C ASN A 230 -9.52 9.99 -5.75
N SER A 231 -9.79 10.80 -6.78
CA SER A 231 -11.11 11.42 -7.00
C SER A 231 -11.50 11.35 -8.47
N GLY A 232 -12.79 11.14 -8.74
CA GLY A 232 -13.36 11.13 -10.09
C GLY A 232 -14.76 10.52 -10.15
N PRO A 233 -15.40 10.50 -11.34
CA PRO A 233 -16.77 10.05 -11.47
C PRO A 233 -17.00 8.64 -10.92
N ALA A 234 -18.13 8.45 -10.24
CA ALA A 234 -18.52 7.16 -9.66
C ALA A 234 -18.99 6.18 -10.76
N ILE A 235 -18.05 5.64 -11.52
CA ILE A 235 -18.31 4.65 -12.57
C ILE A 235 -18.31 3.24 -11.93
N PRO A 236 -19.41 2.46 -12.04
CA PRO A 236 -19.47 1.11 -11.49
C PRO A 236 -18.32 0.22 -11.98
N GLY A 237 -17.66 -0.47 -11.04
CA GLY A 237 -16.53 -1.36 -11.33
C GLY A 237 -15.21 -0.67 -11.68
N GLN A 238 -15.16 0.68 -11.66
CA GLN A 238 -13.93 1.43 -11.95
C GLN A 238 -13.54 2.32 -10.78
N ALA A 239 -12.28 2.25 -10.39
CA ALA A 239 -11.67 3.21 -9.48
C ALA A 239 -11.35 4.51 -10.24
N PRO A 240 -11.48 5.69 -9.60
CA PRO A 240 -10.95 6.92 -10.15
C PRO A 240 -9.45 6.79 -10.44
N GLN A 241 -8.99 7.49 -11.47
CA GLN A 241 -7.64 7.30 -12.04
C GLN A 241 -6.72 8.50 -11.82
N ASP A 242 -7.26 9.59 -11.29
CA ASP A 242 -6.52 10.79 -10.98
C ASP A 242 -6.22 10.85 -9.48
N LEU A 243 -5.03 11.34 -9.14
CA LEU A 243 -4.69 11.70 -7.78
C LEU A 243 -4.86 13.21 -7.60
N VAL A 244 -5.51 13.58 -6.51
CA VAL A 244 -5.66 14.96 -6.06
C VAL A 244 -5.00 15.13 -4.70
N VAL A 245 -4.57 16.36 -4.39
CA VAL A 245 -4.09 16.76 -3.07
C VAL A 245 -4.91 17.90 -2.52
N SER A 246 -5.33 17.79 -1.26
CA SER A 246 -5.87 18.89 -0.46
C SER A 246 -4.87 19.26 0.62
N PHE A 247 -4.64 20.56 0.81
CA PHE A 247 -3.79 21.08 1.88
C PHE A 247 -4.65 21.63 3.01
N ARG A 248 -4.22 21.36 4.24
CA ARG A 248 -4.84 21.92 5.44
C ARG A 248 -4.61 23.44 5.46
N GLN A 249 -5.69 24.19 5.68
CA GLN A 249 -5.67 25.65 5.73
C GLN A 249 -5.33 26.15 7.14
N PRO A 250 -4.92 27.42 7.31
CA PRO A 250 -4.60 28.01 8.62
C PRO A 250 -5.77 27.99 9.62
N ASP A 251 -7.01 27.93 9.13
CA ASP A 251 -8.22 27.81 9.97
C ASP A 251 -8.50 26.36 10.43
N GLY A 252 -7.62 25.42 10.08
CA GLY A 252 -7.73 24.02 10.44
C GLY A 252 -8.70 23.23 9.56
N LYS A 253 -9.22 23.78 8.45
CA LYS A 253 -10.06 23.05 7.49
C LYS A 253 -9.27 22.48 6.32
N TRP A 254 -9.84 21.52 5.62
CA TRP A 254 -9.28 21.05 4.35
C TRP A 254 -9.57 22.07 3.23
N GLY A 255 -8.57 22.37 2.41
CA GLY A 255 -8.73 23.21 1.23
C GLY A 255 -9.30 22.45 0.03
N THR A 256 -9.65 23.17 -1.03
CA THR A 256 -10.09 22.55 -2.30
C THR A 256 -9.01 21.61 -2.85
N PRO A 257 -9.34 20.36 -3.22
CA PRO A 257 -8.38 19.44 -3.82
C PRO A 257 -7.86 19.92 -5.20
N HIS A 258 -6.59 19.66 -5.48
CA HIS A 258 -5.95 19.98 -6.76
C HIS A 258 -5.34 18.74 -7.40
N VAL A 259 -5.54 18.58 -8.71
CA VAL A 259 -4.99 17.45 -9.48
C VAL A 259 -3.46 17.46 -9.44
N ILE A 260 -2.87 16.30 -9.13
CA ILE A 260 -1.44 16.06 -9.24
C ILE A 260 -1.17 15.60 -10.67
N ALA A 261 -0.57 16.47 -11.49
CA ALA A 261 -0.33 16.21 -12.91
C ALA A 261 0.82 15.21 -13.13
N LEU A 262 0.50 13.91 -13.05
CA LEU A 262 1.46 12.80 -13.24
C LEU A 262 1.64 12.39 -14.70
N GLY A 263 0.75 12.85 -15.60
CA GLY A 263 0.77 12.47 -17.01
C GLY A 263 0.38 11.01 -17.27
N MET A 264 -0.12 10.31 -16.25
CA MET A 264 -0.55 8.92 -16.30
C MET A 264 -1.61 8.67 -15.23
N ARG A 265 -2.37 7.59 -15.41
CA ARG A 265 -3.30 7.09 -14.39
C ARG A 265 -2.54 6.73 -13.14
N ALA A 266 -3.08 7.01 -11.96
CA ALA A 266 -2.44 6.70 -10.69
C ALA A 266 -3.48 6.34 -9.64
N GLY A 267 -3.16 5.36 -8.80
CA GLY A 267 -4.01 4.98 -7.67
C GLY A 267 -3.19 4.46 -6.49
N SER A 268 -3.85 4.32 -5.34
CA SER A 268 -3.22 3.80 -4.12
C SER A 268 -1.94 4.58 -3.76
N PRO A 269 -2.06 5.89 -3.49
CA PRO A 269 -0.92 6.75 -3.19
C PRO A 269 -0.34 6.46 -1.80
N THR A 270 0.98 6.59 -1.68
CA THR A 270 1.68 6.66 -0.38
C THR A 270 2.93 7.53 -0.50
N VAL A 271 3.39 8.14 0.58
CA VAL A 271 4.60 8.96 0.59
C VAL A 271 5.71 8.24 1.35
N SER A 272 6.95 8.38 0.88
CA SER A 272 8.11 7.83 1.58
C SER A 272 8.23 8.37 3.01
N PRO A 273 8.78 7.61 3.98
CA PRO A 273 8.91 8.04 5.37
C PRO A 273 9.67 9.36 5.56
N ASP A 274 10.59 9.66 4.64
CA ASP A 274 11.36 10.92 4.65
C ASP A 274 10.68 12.07 3.89
N GLY A 275 9.46 11.86 3.38
CA GLY A 275 8.65 12.88 2.71
C GLY A 275 9.13 13.29 1.31
N LYS A 276 10.10 12.57 0.73
CA LYS A 276 10.75 12.98 -0.54
C LYS A 276 10.09 12.45 -1.80
N TYR A 277 9.36 11.34 -1.73
CA TYR A 277 8.81 10.69 -2.92
C TYR A 277 7.36 10.28 -2.72
N LEU A 278 6.55 10.51 -3.75
CA LEU A 278 5.22 9.92 -3.87
C LEU A 278 5.35 8.58 -4.61
N PHE A 279 4.83 7.52 -4.02
CA PHE A 279 4.64 6.21 -4.62
C PHE A 279 3.18 6.01 -4.97
N PHE A 280 2.91 5.31 -6.06
CA PHE A 280 1.56 4.99 -6.51
C PHE A 280 1.57 3.79 -7.45
N THR A 281 0.39 3.23 -7.70
CA THR A 281 0.19 2.15 -8.68
C THR A 281 -0.30 2.75 -9.99
N SER A 282 0.23 2.25 -11.12
CA SER A 282 -0.27 2.60 -12.46
C SER A 282 -0.21 1.39 -13.40
N GLY A 283 -0.99 1.40 -14.46
CA GLY A 283 -1.07 0.33 -15.45
C GLY A 283 -2.50 -0.17 -15.67
N GLU A 284 -2.64 -1.14 -16.56
CA GLU A 284 -3.92 -1.81 -16.80
C GLU A 284 -4.31 -2.69 -15.60
N GLN A 285 -5.60 -3.00 -15.49
CA GLN A 285 -6.08 -3.93 -14.48
C GLN A 285 -5.32 -5.27 -14.61
N ARG A 286 -4.74 -5.76 -13.49
CA ARG A 286 -3.91 -6.98 -13.43
C ARG A 286 -2.58 -6.92 -14.20
N LYS A 287 -2.15 -5.73 -14.63
CA LYS A 287 -0.83 -5.45 -15.20
C LYS A 287 -0.24 -4.17 -14.61
N GLY A 288 -0.66 -3.84 -13.39
CA GLY A 288 -0.19 -2.67 -12.67
C GLY A 288 1.24 -2.86 -12.19
N ASP A 289 1.99 -1.77 -12.13
CA ASP A 289 3.30 -1.66 -11.52
C ASP A 289 3.30 -0.55 -10.48
N ILE A 290 4.31 -0.57 -9.60
CA ILE A 290 4.56 0.51 -8.66
C ILE A 290 5.44 1.56 -9.34
N TYR A 291 5.03 2.82 -9.25
CA TYR A 291 5.75 3.98 -9.73
C TYR A 291 6.10 4.88 -8.56
N TRP A 292 7.13 5.71 -8.77
CA TRP A 292 7.54 6.73 -7.83
C TRP A 292 7.98 8.00 -8.57
N VAL A 293 7.82 9.14 -7.90
CA VAL A 293 8.10 10.48 -8.43
C VAL A 293 8.56 11.39 -7.29
N ASP A 294 9.35 12.41 -7.62
CA ASP A 294 9.73 13.46 -6.67
C ASP A 294 8.47 14.16 -6.11
N PHE A 295 8.40 14.28 -4.78
CA PHE A 295 7.24 14.86 -4.09
C PHE A 295 6.96 16.34 -4.46
N GLU A 296 7.91 17.05 -5.08
CA GLU A 296 7.69 18.39 -5.62
C GLU A 296 6.51 18.48 -6.59
N VAL A 297 6.13 17.39 -7.27
CA VAL A 297 4.92 17.38 -8.12
C VAL A 297 3.64 17.65 -7.32
N VAL A 298 3.58 17.16 -6.07
CA VAL A 298 2.46 17.39 -5.15
C VAL A 298 2.46 18.84 -4.68
N ARG A 299 3.63 19.38 -4.30
CA ARG A 299 3.77 20.78 -3.87
C ARG A 299 3.40 21.78 -4.98
N LYS A 300 3.69 21.43 -6.23
CA LYS A 300 3.34 22.27 -7.40
C LYS A 300 1.84 22.31 -7.68
N ALA A 301 1.10 21.24 -7.41
CA ALA A 301 -0.35 21.18 -7.63
C ALA A 301 -1.09 22.30 -6.87
N ALA A 302 -0.64 22.63 -5.66
CA ALA A 302 -1.18 23.76 -4.88
C ALA A 302 -0.89 25.13 -5.53
N LYS A 303 0.33 25.32 -6.07
CA LYS A 303 0.77 26.61 -6.61
C LYS A 303 0.10 26.96 -7.93
N SER A 304 -0.24 25.96 -8.75
CA SER A 304 -0.95 26.17 -10.02
C SER A 304 -2.40 26.64 -9.85
N ALA A 305 -3.01 26.42 -8.68
CA ALA A 305 -4.38 26.81 -8.40
C ALA A 305 -4.54 28.22 -7.79
N SER A 306 -3.42 28.88 -7.45
CA SER A 306 -3.39 30.27 -6.96
C SER A 306 -3.11 31.31 -8.05
N LYS A 307 -3.10 30.89 -9.33
CA LYS A 307 -2.98 31.75 -10.52
C LYS A 307 -4.28 31.72 -11.31
#